data_AF-A0AA42T4V7-F1
#
_entry.id   AF-A0AA42T4V7-F1
#
_cell.length_a   1.000
_cell.length_b   1.000
_cell.length_c   1.000
_cell.angle_alpha   90.00
_cell.angle_beta   90.00
_cell.angle_gamma   90.00
#
_symmetry.space_group_name_H-M   'P 1'
#
loop_
_entity.id
_entity.type
_entity.pdbx_description
1 polymer ?
#
loop_
_entity_poly.entity_id
_entity_poly.type
_entity_poly.pdbx_seq_one_letter_code
_entity_poly.pdbx_strand_id
1 'polypeptide(L)'
;MPQAGFKGILFPLLLWLPVTFAIWYFCGPLLAMLVAGLLDLLLPLFTSGRITQVESVGETIQAVVVLGAGSYKGLEVPAGQTAELLIQSRPMIFAYGMPVFLALAFAADSRCDISRNLLGLCVLLLLLVAAFGAGMDLVKSVFLSLPADMGSTSLSRMQADLIALGYQFGVLILPLVVPVLLGCWLCAAWFRSALLQADEPVAPE
;
A
#
# COMPACT_ATOMS: atom_id res chain seq x y z
N MET A 1 38.25 -8.82 2.70
CA MET A 1 37.57 -8.09 3.79
C MET A 1 36.64 -9.06 4.48
N PRO A 2 36.62 -9.14 5.83
CA PRO A 2 35.85 -10.17 6.53
C PRO A 2 34.38 -9.98 6.22
N GLN A 3 33.77 -10.96 5.56
CA GLN A 3 32.36 -10.94 5.23
C GLN A 3 31.57 -11.14 6.52
N ALA A 4 31.21 -10.03 7.17
CA ALA A 4 30.36 -10.07 8.34
C ALA A 4 29.03 -10.74 7.95
N GLY A 5 28.73 -11.90 8.54
CA GLY A 5 27.49 -12.65 8.33
C GLY A 5 26.24 -11.85 8.72
N PHE A 6 25.07 -12.50 8.79
CA PHE A 6 23.76 -11.86 9.04
C PHE A 6 23.75 -10.76 10.14
N LYS A 7 24.49 -10.98 11.23
CA LYS A 7 24.66 -10.00 12.34
C LYS A 7 25.19 -8.63 11.88
N GLY A 8 25.97 -8.58 10.81
CA GLY A 8 26.55 -7.36 10.25
C GLY A 8 25.57 -6.45 9.50
N ILE A 9 24.37 -6.92 9.17
CA ILE A 9 23.28 -6.09 8.61
C ILE A 9 22.29 -5.65 9.67
N LEU A 10 22.12 -6.43 10.75
CA LEU A 10 21.13 -6.13 11.79
C LEU A 10 21.34 -4.75 12.42
N PHE A 11 22.59 -4.38 12.72
CA PHE A 11 22.89 -3.07 13.32
C PHE A 11 22.62 -1.89 12.36
N PRO A 12 23.16 -1.88 11.12
CA PRO A 12 22.80 -0.85 10.13
C PRO A 12 21.30 -0.77 9.85
N LEU A 13 20.60 -1.91 9.80
CA LEU A 13 19.17 -1.98 9.60
C LEU A 13 18.41 -1.28 10.73
N LEU A 14 18.77 -1.56 11.99
CA LEU A 14 18.18 -0.92 13.17
C LEU A 14 18.45 0.59 13.20
N LEU A 15 19.59 1.04 12.67
CA LEU A 15 19.92 2.46 12.57
C LEU A 15 19.13 3.17 11.45
N TRP A 16 18.99 2.52 10.29
CA TRP A 16 18.27 3.10 9.15
C TRP A 16 16.76 3.11 9.34
N LEU A 17 16.20 2.15 10.08
CA LEU A 17 14.76 2.03 10.30
C LEU A 17 14.12 3.32 10.85
N PRO A 18 14.57 3.94 11.96
CA PRO A 18 13.97 5.19 12.43
C PRO A 18 14.13 6.33 11.43
N VAL A 19 15.25 6.39 10.69
CA VAL A 19 15.50 7.43 9.69
C VAL A 19 14.54 7.31 8.50
N THR A 20 14.37 6.10 7.96
CA THR A 20 13.46 5.89 6.83
C THR A 20 12.00 6.06 7.22
N PHE A 21 11.61 5.65 8.43
CA PHE A 21 10.28 5.92 8.97
C PHE A 21 10.02 7.42 9.16
N ALA A 22 11.00 8.19 9.63
CA ALA A 22 10.86 9.64 9.73
C ALA A 22 10.68 10.28 8.35
N ILE A 23 11.52 9.94 7.37
CA ILE A 23 11.39 10.43 5.99
C ILE A 23 10.02 10.08 5.41
N TRP A 24 9.60 8.82 5.55
CA TRP A 24 8.31 8.35 5.09
C TRP A 24 7.13 9.10 5.73
N TYR A 25 7.23 9.39 7.04
CA TYR A 25 6.22 10.15 7.76
C TYR A 25 6.06 11.57 7.20
N PHE A 26 7.17 12.30 7.02
CA PHE A 26 7.13 13.65 6.43
C PHE A 26 6.74 13.66 4.96
N CYS A 27 6.96 12.56 4.23
CA CYS A 27 6.48 12.38 2.87
C CYS A 27 4.97 12.06 2.79
N GLY A 28 4.25 11.96 3.91
CA GLY A 28 2.83 11.62 3.97
C GLY A 28 1.95 12.40 2.98
N PRO A 29 2.02 13.75 2.92
CA PRO A 29 1.25 14.54 1.97
C PRO A 29 1.62 14.27 0.50
N LEU A 30 2.91 14.08 0.22
CA LEU A 30 3.37 13.74 -1.13
C LEU A 30 2.85 12.36 -1.56
N LEU A 31 2.92 11.37 -0.66
CA LEU A 31 2.37 10.04 -0.89
C LEU A 31 0.87 10.10 -1.15
N ALA A 32 0.12 10.87 -0.34
CA ALA A 32 -1.31 11.05 -0.51
C ALA A 32 -1.64 11.69 -1.86
N MET A 33 -0.89 12.71 -2.29
CA MET A 33 -1.05 13.36 -3.59
C MET A 33 -0.81 12.39 -4.76
N LEU A 34 0.28 11.61 -4.70
CA LEU A 34 0.60 10.63 -5.75
C LEU A 34 -0.42 9.50 -5.82
N VAL A 35 -0.86 9.00 -4.66
CA VAL A 35 -1.90 7.96 -4.60
C VAL A 35 -3.25 8.51 -5.07
N ALA A 36 -3.63 9.73 -4.68
CA ALA A 36 -4.85 10.37 -5.15
C ALA A 36 -4.85 10.50 -6.67
N GLY A 37 -3.77 11.01 -7.28
CA GLY A 37 -3.68 11.14 -8.74
C GLY A 37 -3.78 9.81 -9.48
N LEU A 38 -3.19 8.73 -8.94
CA LEU A 38 -3.35 7.39 -9.50
C LEU A 38 -4.79 6.88 -9.39
N LEU A 39 -5.45 7.09 -8.24
CA LEU A 39 -6.80 6.61 -8.00
C LEU A 39 -7.87 7.43 -8.70
N ASP A 40 -7.67 8.73 -8.88
CA ASP A 40 -8.52 9.61 -9.68
C ASP A 40 -8.57 9.14 -11.14
N LEU A 41 -7.44 8.66 -11.67
CA LEU A 41 -7.38 8.05 -13.01
C LEU A 41 -8.04 6.66 -13.07
N LEU A 42 -7.79 5.81 -12.07
CA LEU A 42 -8.13 4.38 -12.14
C LEU A 42 -9.54 4.05 -11.62
N LEU A 43 -9.98 4.62 -10.49
CA LEU A 43 -11.23 4.24 -9.84
C LEU A 43 -12.49 4.51 -10.67
N PRO A 44 -12.61 5.59 -11.46
CA PRO A 44 -13.77 5.79 -12.32
C PRO A 44 -13.97 4.65 -13.33
N LEU A 45 -12.87 4.05 -13.80
CA LEU A 45 -12.88 2.94 -14.77
C LEU A 45 -13.43 1.64 -14.16
N PHE A 46 -13.16 1.39 -12.88
CA PHE A 46 -13.55 0.15 -12.20
C PHE A 46 -14.85 0.25 -11.41
N THR A 47 -15.30 1.47 -11.05
CA THR A 47 -16.50 1.69 -10.23
C THR A 47 -17.72 2.12 -11.03
N SER A 48 -17.63 2.08 -12.37
CA SER A 48 -18.69 2.54 -13.29
C SER A 48 -19.14 3.98 -12.99
N GLY A 49 -18.18 4.84 -12.61
CA GLY A 49 -18.44 6.25 -12.29
C GLY A 49 -19.09 6.53 -10.93
N ARG A 50 -19.20 5.54 -10.02
CA ARG A 50 -19.70 5.80 -8.65
C ARG A 50 -18.71 6.60 -7.81
N ILE A 51 -17.42 6.36 -8.01
CA ILE A 51 -16.35 7.21 -7.51
C ILE A 51 -15.95 8.11 -8.67
N THR A 52 -16.28 9.39 -8.58
CA THR A 52 -16.10 10.34 -9.68
C THR A 52 -14.78 11.08 -9.60
N GLN A 53 -14.29 11.32 -8.39
CA GLN A 53 -13.13 12.16 -8.14
C GLN A 53 -12.41 11.71 -6.88
N VAL A 54 -11.08 11.76 -6.88
CA VAL A 54 -10.23 11.48 -5.72
C VAL A 54 -9.21 12.59 -5.55
N GLU A 55 -9.24 13.25 -4.39
CA GLU A 55 -8.32 14.35 -4.07
C GLU A 55 -7.51 14.08 -2.81
N SER A 56 -6.32 14.63 -2.73
CA SER A 56 -5.50 14.59 -1.51
C SER A 56 -5.80 15.79 -0.61
N VAL A 57 -6.07 15.53 0.66
CA VAL A 57 -6.22 16.56 1.70
C VAL A 57 -5.25 16.23 2.84
N GLY A 58 -4.11 16.93 2.86
CA GLY A 58 -3.01 16.62 3.76
C GLY A 58 -2.47 15.21 3.52
N GLU A 59 -2.42 14.38 4.57
CA GLU A 59 -1.98 12.98 4.53
C GLU A 59 -3.09 11.98 4.17
N THR A 60 -4.30 12.48 3.91
CA THR A 60 -5.47 11.67 3.58
C THR A 60 -5.89 11.89 2.14
N ILE A 61 -6.67 10.96 1.61
CA ILE A 61 -7.36 11.11 0.34
C ILE A 61 -8.87 11.11 0.60
N GLN A 62 -9.60 11.87 -0.21
CA GLN A 62 -11.05 11.96 -0.17
C GLN A 62 -11.60 11.60 -1.54
N ALA A 63 -12.54 10.67 -1.57
CA ALA A 63 -13.25 10.25 -2.77
C ALA A 63 -14.66 10.83 -2.75
N VAL A 64 -15.06 11.48 -3.84
CA VAL A 64 -16.44 11.94 -4.05
C VAL A 64 -17.25 10.77 -4.61
N VAL A 65 -18.35 10.46 -3.94
CA VAL A 65 -19.23 9.36 -4.27
C VAL A 65 -20.61 9.90 -4.55
N VAL A 66 -21.13 9.65 -5.74
CA VAL A 66 -22.48 10.08 -6.14
C VAL A 66 -23.49 9.00 -5.78
N LEU A 67 -24.45 9.36 -4.94
CA LEU A 67 -25.56 8.53 -4.51
C LEU A 67 -26.83 8.94 -5.25
N GLY A 68 -27.53 7.96 -5.80
CA GLY A 68 -28.87 8.16 -6.38
C GLY A 68 -29.95 8.17 -5.29
N ALA A 69 -31.21 8.16 -5.72
CA ALA A 69 -32.35 8.06 -4.81
C ALA A 69 -32.31 6.76 -3.99
N GLY A 70 -32.51 6.88 -2.67
CA GLY A 70 -32.40 5.76 -1.72
C GLY A 70 -32.21 6.21 -0.28
N SER A 71 -32.18 5.26 0.66
CA SER A 71 -31.98 5.53 2.10
C SER A 71 -30.64 4.98 2.60
N TYR A 72 -29.66 5.87 2.81
CA TYR A 72 -28.27 5.55 3.15
C TYR A 72 -27.97 5.91 4.60
N LYS A 73 -27.95 4.93 5.51
CA LYS A 73 -27.59 5.14 6.94
C LYS A 73 -28.25 6.38 7.58
N GLY A 74 -29.55 6.59 7.32
CA GLY A 74 -30.33 7.71 7.86
C GLY A 74 -30.35 8.97 6.97
N LEU A 75 -29.67 8.95 5.81
CA LEU A 75 -29.82 9.96 4.76
C LEU A 75 -30.82 9.46 3.70
N GLU A 76 -31.95 10.13 3.58
CA GLU A 76 -32.89 9.89 2.48
C GLU A 76 -32.57 10.82 1.30
N VAL A 77 -32.33 10.22 0.13
CA VAL A 77 -32.15 10.94 -1.13
C VAL A 77 -33.45 10.81 -1.93
N PRO A 78 -34.19 11.92 -2.16
CA PRO A 78 -35.44 11.90 -2.90
C PRO A 78 -35.28 11.41 -4.35
N ALA A 79 -36.36 10.86 -4.91
CA ALA A 79 -36.41 10.48 -6.32
C ALA A 79 -36.09 11.67 -7.24
N GLY A 80 -35.17 11.49 -8.20
CA GLY A 80 -34.73 12.54 -9.12
C GLY A 80 -33.65 13.48 -8.56
N GLN A 81 -33.17 13.24 -7.33
CA GLN A 81 -32.02 13.95 -6.75
C GLN A 81 -30.81 13.02 -6.61
N THR A 82 -29.63 13.64 -6.55
CA THR A 82 -28.36 12.96 -6.24
C THR A 82 -27.72 13.61 -5.03
N ALA A 83 -27.12 12.81 -4.16
CA ALA A 83 -26.31 13.30 -3.04
C ALA A 83 -24.84 12.98 -3.29
N GLU A 84 -23.95 13.87 -2.86
CA GLU A 84 -22.51 13.63 -2.88
C GLU A 84 -22.04 13.29 -1.46
N LEU A 85 -21.27 12.21 -1.34
CA LEU A 85 -20.67 11.78 -0.09
C LEU A 85 -19.15 11.73 -0.23
N LEU A 86 -18.46 12.28 0.77
CA LEU A 86 -17.01 12.22 0.86
C LEU A 86 -16.60 11.00 1.70
N ILE A 87 -15.82 10.10 1.11
CA ILE A 87 -15.21 8.97 1.80
C ILE A 87 -13.71 9.21 1.91
N GLN A 88 -13.16 9.04 3.11
CA GLN A 88 -11.75 9.28 3.36
C GLN A 88 -10.97 7.97 3.52
N SER A 89 -9.72 7.97 3.05
CA SER A 89 -8.74 6.92 3.34
C SER A 89 -7.38 7.55 3.63
N ARG A 90 -6.49 6.81 4.32
CA ARG A 90 -5.13 7.26 4.67
C ARG A 90 -4.09 6.38 3.98
N PRO A 91 -3.51 6.80 2.84
CA PRO A 91 -2.60 5.96 2.05
C PRO A 91 -1.36 5.46 2.79
N MET A 92 -0.91 6.20 3.82
CA MET A 92 0.22 5.80 4.65
C MET A 92 0.01 4.40 5.28
N ILE A 93 -1.23 4.03 5.64
CA ILE A 93 -1.50 2.70 6.21
C ILE A 93 -1.14 1.57 5.24
N PHE A 94 -1.10 1.82 3.93
CA PHE A 94 -0.76 0.82 2.91
C PHE A 94 0.69 0.93 2.42
N ALA A 95 1.41 1.97 2.87
CA ALA A 95 2.77 2.29 2.44
C ALA A 95 3.83 2.07 3.51
N TYR A 96 3.48 1.53 4.70
CA TYR A 96 4.46 1.27 5.78
C TYR A 96 5.58 0.30 5.38
N GLY A 97 5.38 -0.46 4.31
CA GLY A 97 6.40 -1.30 3.71
C GLY A 97 7.57 -0.53 3.08
N MET A 98 7.34 0.70 2.61
CA MET A 98 8.38 1.54 2.00
C MET A 98 9.57 1.82 2.92
N PRO A 99 9.40 2.33 4.16
CA PRO A 99 10.51 2.59 5.05
C PRO A 99 11.27 1.30 5.43
N VAL A 100 10.58 0.16 5.54
CA VAL A 100 11.21 -1.15 5.78
C VAL A 100 12.10 -1.55 4.61
N PHE A 101 11.58 -1.46 3.38
CA PHE A 101 12.36 -1.73 2.17
C PHE A 101 13.58 -0.82 2.05
N LEU A 102 13.40 0.49 2.25
CA LEU A 102 14.50 1.46 2.16
C LEU A 102 15.56 1.20 3.23
N ALA A 103 15.16 0.86 4.46
CA ALA A 103 16.10 0.54 5.52
C ALA A 103 16.92 -0.70 5.19
N LEU A 104 16.29 -1.72 4.62
CA LEU A 104 16.97 -2.93 4.14
C LEU A 104 17.92 -2.62 2.98
N ALA A 105 17.48 -1.85 1.99
CA ALA A 105 18.29 -1.45 0.85
C ALA A 105 19.53 -0.66 1.29
N PHE A 106 19.38 0.33 2.18
CA PHE A 106 20.50 1.13 2.68
C PHE A 106 21.42 0.36 3.64
N ALA A 107 20.88 -0.54 4.45
CA ALA A 107 21.70 -1.41 5.29
C ALA A 107 22.55 -2.40 4.48
N ALA A 108 22.09 -2.74 3.27
CA ALA A 108 22.76 -3.65 2.37
C ALA A 108 23.54 -2.97 1.23
N ASP A 109 23.49 -1.64 1.11
CA ASP A 109 24.07 -0.86 0.00
C ASP A 109 25.57 -1.09 -0.19
N SER A 110 26.34 -1.23 0.90
CA SER A 110 27.77 -1.54 0.82
C SER A 110 28.07 -2.99 0.39
N ARG A 111 27.04 -3.82 0.18
CA ARG A 111 27.11 -5.27 -0.06
C ARG A 111 26.35 -5.69 -1.33
N CYS A 112 25.46 -4.84 -1.82
CA CYS A 112 24.65 -5.04 -3.01
C CYS A 112 24.85 -3.83 -3.93
N ASP A 113 25.26 -4.03 -5.18
CA ASP A 113 25.42 -2.94 -6.15
C ASP A 113 24.04 -2.50 -6.69
N ILE A 114 23.29 -1.78 -5.86
CA ILE A 114 21.92 -1.36 -6.16
C ILE A 114 21.97 -0.06 -6.96
N SER A 115 21.70 -0.13 -8.26
CA SER A 115 21.59 1.09 -9.07
C SER A 115 20.42 1.97 -8.60
N ARG A 116 20.61 3.30 -8.66
CA ARG A 116 19.59 4.29 -8.27
C ARG A 116 18.27 4.12 -9.06
N ASN A 117 18.37 3.76 -10.34
CA ASN A 117 17.21 3.52 -11.19
C ASN A 117 16.39 2.33 -10.70
N LEU A 118 17.06 1.27 -10.24
CA LEU A 118 16.38 0.08 -9.75
C LEU A 118 15.73 0.32 -8.39
N LEU A 119 16.40 1.07 -7.51
CA LEU A 119 15.80 1.54 -6.25
C LEU A 119 14.53 2.36 -6.52
N GLY A 120 14.59 3.30 -7.46
CA GLY A 120 13.45 4.11 -7.88
C GLY A 120 12.29 3.27 -8.43
N LEU A 121 12.58 2.24 -9.23
CA LEU A 121 11.57 1.30 -9.72
C LEU A 121 10.89 0.55 -8.58
N CYS A 122 11.64 0.06 -7.59
CA CYS A 122 11.07 -0.61 -6.43
C CYS A 122 10.18 0.33 -5.60
N VAL A 123 10.59 1.59 -5.40
CA VAL A 123 9.77 2.59 -4.71
C VAL A 123 8.48 2.86 -5.49
N LEU A 124 8.54 2.94 -6.82
CA LEU A 124 7.35 3.08 -7.68
C LEU A 124 6.41 1.88 -7.55
N LEU A 125 6.94 0.65 -7.53
CA LEU A 125 6.14 -0.55 -7.31
C LEU A 125 5.45 -0.54 -5.94
N LEU A 126 6.16 -0.11 -4.90
CA LEU A 126 5.56 0.05 -3.56
C LEU A 126 4.49 1.16 -3.52
N LEU A 127 4.62 2.19 -4.34
CA LEU A 127 3.58 3.21 -4.51
C LEU A 127 2.32 2.63 -5.15
N LEU A 128 2.47 1.76 -6.15
CA LEU A 128 1.34 1.04 -6.75
C LEU A 128 0.67 0.09 -5.75
N VAL A 129 1.45 -0.57 -4.89
CA VAL A 129 0.91 -1.36 -3.77
C VAL A 129 0.09 -0.49 -2.82
N ALA A 130 0.61 0.68 -2.43
CA ALA A 130 -0.10 1.61 -1.56
C ALA A 130 -1.39 2.14 -2.21
N ALA A 131 -1.34 2.46 -3.51
CA ALA A 131 -2.50 2.89 -4.27
C ALA A 131 -3.56 1.78 -4.36
N PHE A 132 -3.17 0.53 -4.62
CA PHE A 132 -4.08 -0.60 -4.61
C PHE A 132 -4.78 -0.76 -3.25
N GLY A 133 -4.03 -0.73 -2.14
CA GLY A 133 -4.60 -0.82 -0.79
C GLY A 133 -5.59 0.31 -0.49
N ALA A 134 -5.23 1.56 -0.80
CA ALA A 134 -6.08 2.72 -0.61
C ALA A 134 -7.33 2.68 -1.51
N GLY A 135 -7.18 2.26 -2.77
CA GLY A 135 -8.30 2.08 -3.69
C GLY A 135 -9.27 1.02 -3.20
N MET A 136 -8.77 -0.13 -2.73
CA MET A 136 -9.62 -1.18 -2.16
C MET A 136 -10.31 -0.74 -0.87
N ASP A 137 -9.68 0.08 -0.04
CA ASP A 137 -10.31 0.66 1.15
C ASP A 137 -11.47 1.59 0.81
N LEU A 138 -11.29 2.44 -0.22
CA LEU A 138 -12.36 3.29 -0.76
C LEU A 138 -13.50 2.45 -1.36
N VAL A 139 -13.18 1.47 -2.22
CA VAL A 139 -14.18 0.59 -2.85
C VAL A 139 -14.95 -0.19 -1.78
N LYS A 140 -14.26 -0.80 -0.80
CA LYS A 140 -14.91 -1.48 0.33
C LYS A 140 -15.80 -0.53 1.13
N SER A 141 -15.39 0.73 1.31
CA SER A 141 -16.18 1.73 2.02
C SER A 141 -17.46 2.10 1.26
N VAL A 142 -17.37 2.31 -0.07
CA VAL A 142 -18.52 2.59 -0.93
C VAL A 142 -19.49 1.41 -0.97
N PHE A 143 -18.98 0.22 -1.28
CA PHE A 143 -19.82 -0.88 -1.73
C PHE A 143 -20.24 -1.84 -0.60
N LEU A 144 -19.45 -1.95 0.48
CA LEU A 144 -19.76 -2.84 1.60
C LEU A 144 -20.18 -2.08 2.86
N SER A 145 -19.70 -0.84 3.04
CA SER A 145 -19.89 -0.09 4.30
C SER A 145 -20.99 0.98 4.23
N LEU A 146 -21.52 1.31 3.05
CA LEU A 146 -22.69 2.17 2.85
C LEU A 146 -23.92 1.36 2.41
N PRO A 147 -24.40 0.36 3.18
CA PRO A 147 -25.64 -0.29 2.82
C PRO A 147 -26.79 0.71 2.96
N ALA A 148 -27.43 0.97 1.83
CA ALA A 148 -28.81 1.36 1.67
C ALA A 148 -29.53 0.22 0.96
N ASP A 149 -30.86 0.24 0.94
CA ASP A 149 -31.68 -0.44 -0.07
C ASP A 149 -31.32 0.10 -1.46
N MET A 150 -30.12 -0.21 -1.94
CA MET A 150 -29.59 0.26 -3.19
C MET A 150 -30.49 -0.32 -4.26
N GLY A 151 -31.32 0.52 -4.87
CA GLY A 151 -32.04 0.15 -6.07
C GLY A 151 -31.12 -0.55 -7.08
N SER A 152 -31.69 -1.56 -7.75
CA SER A 152 -31.24 -2.33 -8.92
C SER A 152 -29.80 -2.86 -9.04
N THR A 153 -28.85 -2.51 -8.16
CA THR A 153 -27.46 -3.01 -8.23
C THR A 153 -27.04 -3.65 -6.92
N SER A 154 -27.75 -4.70 -6.53
CA SER A 154 -27.26 -5.60 -5.49
C SER A 154 -25.94 -6.22 -5.96
N LEU A 155 -24.85 -6.00 -5.23
CA LEU A 155 -23.63 -6.76 -5.48
C LEU A 155 -23.94 -8.25 -5.37
N SER A 156 -23.44 -9.03 -6.33
CA SER A 156 -23.47 -10.48 -6.16
C SER A 156 -22.58 -10.86 -4.97
N ARG A 157 -22.90 -11.98 -4.31
CA ARG A 157 -22.07 -12.48 -3.21
C ARG A 157 -20.60 -12.62 -3.62
N MET A 158 -20.35 -13.10 -4.83
CA MET A 158 -18.99 -13.24 -5.35
C MET A 158 -18.28 -11.89 -5.53
N GLN A 159 -18.98 -10.84 -5.97
CA GLN A 159 -18.39 -9.50 -6.06
C GLN A 159 -18.06 -8.94 -4.68
N ALA A 160 -18.95 -9.12 -3.70
CA ALA A 160 -18.70 -8.70 -2.33
C ALA A 160 -17.49 -9.43 -1.72
N ASP A 161 -17.39 -10.74 -1.92
CA ASP A 161 -16.26 -11.55 -1.45
C ASP A 161 -14.95 -11.12 -2.13
N LEU A 162 -14.96 -10.84 -3.44
CA LEU A 162 -13.79 -10.35 -4.17
C LEU A 162 -13.32 -8.98 -3.66
N ILE A 163 -14.23 -8.06 -3.37
CA ILE A 163 -13.90 -6.75 -2.79
C ILE A 163 -13.28 -6.94 -1.39
N ALA A 164 -13.89 -7.78 -0.55
CA ALA A 164 -13.38 -8.06 0.78
C ALA A 164 -11.99 -8.70 0.75
N LEU A 165 -11.78 -9.69 -0.12
CA LEU A 165 -10.50 -10.35 -0.33
C LEU A 165 -9.43 -9.38 -0.87
N GLY A 166 -9.78 -8.56 -1.86
CA GLY A 166 -8.84 -7.58 -2.41
C GLY A 166 -8.44 -6.54 -1.36
N TYR A 167 -9.36 -6.11 -0.49
CA TYR A 167 -9.03 -5.27 0.66
C TYR A 167 -8.09 -5.99 1.62
N GLN A 168 -8.40 -7.20 2.09
CA GLN A 168 -7.53 -7.95 3.00
C GLN A 168 -6.13 -8.15 2.39
N PHE A 169 -6.07 -8.49 1.11
CA PHE A 169 -4.83 -8.65 0.38
C PHE A 169 -4.01 -7.34 0.31
N GLY A 170 -4.67 -6.22 -0.02
CA GLY A 170 -4.04 -4.91 -0.15
C GLY A 170 -3.62 -4.28 1.18
N VAL A 171 -4.28 -4.63 2.29
CA VAL A 171 -3.96 -4.09 3.62
C VAL A 171 -2.97 -4.97 4.37
N LEU A 172 -3.14 -6.29 4.34
CA LEU A 172 -2.40 -7.21 5.20
C LEU A 172 -1.23 -7.87 4.50
N ILE A 173 -1.38 -8.25 3.23
CA ILE A 173 -0.41 -9.11 2.56
C ILE A 173 0.60 -8.27 1.78
N LEU A 174 0.14 -7.43 0.84
CA LEU A 174 1.05 -6.71 -0.05
C LEU A 174 2.02 -5.76 0.70
N PRO A 175 1.57 -4.92 1.66
CA PRO A 175 2.45 -3.97 2.33
C PRO A 175 3.52 -4.65 3.20
N LEU A 176 3.31 -5.91 3.59
CA LEU A 176 4.26 -6.70 4.37
C LEU A 176 5.22 -7.49 3.46
N VAL A 177 4.67 -8.20 2.47
CA VAL A 177 5.42 -9.19 1.69
C VAL A 177 6.24 -8.54 0.59
N VAL A 178 5.67 -7.59 -0.16
CA VAL A 178 6.34 -6.97 -1.32
C VAL A 178 7.65 -6.28 -0.95
N PRO A 179 7.73 -5.46 0.12
CA PRO A 179 9.00 -4.85 0.55
C PRO A 179 10.12 -5.86 0.79
N VAL A 180 9.79 -6.95 1.48
CA VAL A 180 10.76 -8.00 1.83
C VAL A 180 11.21 -8.73 0.57
N LEU A 181 10.28 -9.10 -0.31
CA LEU A 181 10.61 -9.76 -1.57
C LEU A 181 11.48 -8.87 -2.47
N LEU A 182 11.16 -7.58 -2.59
CA LEU A 182 11.97 -6.64 -3.37
C LEU A 182 13.37 -6.49 -2.78
N GLY A 183 13.49 -6.37 -1.45
CA GLY A 183 14.79 -6.30 -0.78
C GLY A 183 15.61 -7.59 -0.93
N CYS A 184 14.98 -8.75 -0.75
CA CYS A 184 15.60 -10.06 -0.99
C CYS A 184 16.06 -10.22 -2.43
N TRP A 185 15.27 -9.74 -3.39
CA TRP A 185 15.60 -9.80 -4.81
C TRP A 185 16.77 -8.87 -5.16
N LEU A 186 16.77 -7.63 -4.68
CA LEU A 186 17.87 -6.68 -4.87
C LEU A 186 19.19 -7.18 -4.29
N CYS A 187 19.11 -7.88 -3.16
CA CYS A 187 20.25 -8.42 -2.46
C CYS A 187 20.38 -9.94 -2.58
N ALA A 188 19.85 -10.53 -3.65
CA ALA A 188 19.76 -12.00 -3.78
C ALA A 188 21.11 -12.70 -3.69
N ALA A 189 22.16 -12.11 -4.25
CA ALA A 189 23.52 -12.65 -4.19
C ALA A 189 24.06 -12.68 -2.74
N TRP A 190 23.82 -11.62 -1.97
CA TRP A 190 24.19 -11.54 -0.56
C TRP A 190 23.31 -12.46 0.32
N PHE A 191 21.99 -12.48 0.11
CA PHE A 191 21.11 -13.36 0.87
C PHE A 191 21.49 -14.83 0.68
N ARG A 192 21.84 -15.22 -0.55
CA ARG A 192 22.31 -16.58 -0.83
C ARG A 192 23.61 -16.90 -0.09
N SER A 193 24.58 -15.99 -0.04
CA SER A 193 25.81 -16.22 0.71
C SER A 193 25.59 -16.22 2.23
N ALA A 194 24.69 -15.39 2.75
CA ALA A 194 24.34 -15.34 4.16
C ALA A 194 23.63 -16.62 4.63
N LEU A 195 22.72 -17.18 3.81
CA LEU A 195 22.03 -18.44 4.10
C LEU A 195 22.99 -19.64 4.10
N LEU A 196 23.91 -19.69 3.14
CA LEU A 196 24.92 -20.75 3.07
C LEU A 196 25.89 -20.74 4.27
N GLN A 197 26.20 -19.56 4.80
CA GLN A 197 27.04 -19.43 6.00
C GLN A 197 26.32 -19.77 7.30
N ALA A 198 24.99 -19.67 7.33
CA ALA A 198 24.20 -20.07 8.51
C ALA A 198 24.10 -21.59 8.68
N ASP A 199 24.38 -22.35 7.61
CA ASP A 199 24.30 -23.82 7.56
C ASP A 199 25.63 -24.50 7.92
N GLU A 200 26.74 -23.75 8.08
CA GLU A 200 28.00 -24.33 8.57
C GLU A 200 27.91 -24.56 10.09
N PRO A 201 28.04 -25.81 10.57
CA PRO A 201 28.02 -26.09 11.99
C PRO A 201 29.22 -25.41 12.67
N VAL A 202 28.96 -24.67 13.74
CA VAL A 202 30.00 -24.09 14.59
C VAL A 202 30.87 -25.24 15.09
N ALA A 203 32.11 -25.32 14.58
CA ALA A 203 33.06 -26.34 15.03
C ALA A 203 33.25 -26.19 16.55
N PRO A 204 33.12 -27.26 17.34
CA PRO A 204 33.41 -27.21 18.77
C PRO A 204 34.90 -26.88 18.96
N GLU A 205 35.18 -25.84 19.75
CA GLU A 205 36.54 -25.47 20.20
C GLU A 205 37.20 -26.56 21.04
#